data_AF-A0A6G3XUI0-F1
#
_entry.id   AF-A0A6G3XUI0-F1
#
_cell.length_a   1.000
_cell.length_b   1.000
_cell.length_c   1.000
_cell.angle_alpha   90.00
_cell.angle_beta   90.00
_cell.angle_gamma   90.00
#
_symmetry.space_group_name_H-M   'P 1'
#
loop_
_entity.id
_entity.type
_entity.pdbx_description
1 polymer ?
#
loop_
_entity_poly.entity_id
_entity_poly.type
_entity_poly.pdbx_seq_one_letter_code
_entity_poly.pdbx_strand_id
1 'polypeptide(L)'
;WCDNSFKSYCDGDGGTSAATAIASASAALVWSLHPDWTANQVLNVLFDTAGRDWKDGTRSKYLGHGLIRPSMNVLKGKGEPGDPDISPLTKERTTGPAGSSEKPADSASEQPAKNGAEADKPVAAEETKSSGDESQLGLILGVAAVVVVLGGVAYAVVRRRKAA
;
A
#
# COMPACT_ATOMS: atom_id res chain seq x y z
N TRP A 1 13.33 15.77 -11.91
CA TRP A 1 13.76 16.97 -12.65
C TRP A 1 13.30 16.80 -14.08
N CYS A 2 12.77 17.85 -14.71
CA CYS A 2 12.15 17.73 -16.05
C CYS A 2 13.15 17.85 -17.20
N ASP A 3 14.37 18.19 -16.85
CA ASP A 3 15.47 18.31 -17.76
C ASP A 3 16.76 17.88 -17.06
N ASN A 4 17.83 17.85 -17.85
CA ASN A 4 19.17 17.52 -17.38
C ASN A 4 19.83 18.70 -16.62
N SER A 5 19.12 19.80 -16.37
CA SER A 5 19.67 20.94 -15.63
C SER A 5 19.59 20.75 -14.11
N PHE A 6 18.68 19.88 -13.65
CA PHE A 6 18.46 19.61 -12.23
C PHE A 6 18.19 20.89 -11.40
N LYS A 7 17.45 21.86 -11.97
CA LYS A 7 17.10 23.14 -11.30
C LYS A 7 15.65 23.28 -10.86
N SER A 8 14.71 22.49 -11.40
CA SER A 8 13.33 22.40 -10.91
C SER A 8 12.74 20.97 -10.90
N TYR A 9 11.87 20.71 -9.92
CA TYR A 9 10.99 19.53 -9.96
C TYR A 9 9.94 19.70 -11.06
N CYS A 10 9.39 18.58 -11.52
CA CYS A 10 8.27 18.63 -12.43
C CYS A 10 6.99 18.91 -11.69
N ASP A 11 6.19 19.79 -12.30
CA ASP A 11 4.78 19.79 -12.05
C ASP A 11 4.27 18.41 -12.47
N GLY A 12 3.77 17.65 -11.51
CA GLY A 12 3.16 16.35 -11.80
C GLY A 12 1.84 16.57 -12.51
N ASP A 13 1.41 15.60 -13.32
CA ASP A 13 0.12 15.62 -14.02
C ASP A 13 -1.09 15.47 -13.07
N GLY A 14 -0.86 15.53 -11.76
CA GLY A 14 -1.87 15.37 -10.72
C GLY A 14 -2.41 13.95 -10.63
N GLY A 15 -3.73 13.82 -10.67
CA GLY A 15 -4.42 12.53 -10.63
C GLY A 15 -4.53 11.91 -9.23
N THR A 16 -5.12 10.72 -9.20
CA THR A 16 -5.37 9.98 -7.95
C THR A 16 -4.07 9.55 -7.27
N SER A 17 -2.99 9.32 -8.01
CA SER A 17 -1.67 9.01 -7.43
C SER A 17 -1.16 10.12 -6.51
N ALA A 18 -1.23 11.38 -6.95
CA ALA A 18 -0.87 12.53 -6.11
C ALA A 18 -1.82 12.68 -4.91
N ALA A 19 -3.12 12.48 -5.13
CA ALA A 19 -4.12 12.51 -4.05
C ALA A 19 -3.87 11.43 -2.98
N THR A 20 -3.53 10.20 -3.39
CA THR A 20 -3.17 9.10 -2.49
C THR A 20 -1.92 9.43 -1.70
N ALA A 21 -0.88 9.99 -2.33
CA ALA A 21 0.33 10.41 -1.61
C ALA A 21 0.02 11.44 -0.51
N ILE A 22 -0.83 12.43 -0.80
CA ILE A 22 -1.26 13.43 0.18
C ILE A 22 -2.10 12.77 1.30
N ALA A 23 -2.99 11.85 0.96
CA ALA A 23 -3.80 11.14 1.95
C ALA A 23 -2.93 10.29 2.89
N SER A 24 -1.98 9.53 2.35
CA SER A 24 -1.03 8.72 3.14
C SER A 24 -0.12 9.58 4.01
N ALA A 25 0.41 10.70 3.48
CA ALA A 25 1.21 11.63 4.25
C ALA A 25 0.39 12.28 5.39
N SER A 26 -0.88 12.60 5.14
CA SER A 26 -1.80 13.13 6.15
C SER A 26 -2.04 12.12 7.28
N ALA A 27 -2.26 10.85 6.93
CA ALA A 27 -2.40 9.77 7.91
C ALA A 27 -1.13 9.58 8.75
N ALA A 28 0.03 9.56 8.10
CA ALA A 28 1.32 9.46 8.79
C ALA A 28 1.56 10.64 9.74
N LEU A 29 1.17 11.86 9.36
CA LEU A 29 1.30 13.04 10.21
C LEU A 29 0.43 12.95 11.46
N VAL A 30 -0.84 12.55 11.31
CA VAL A 30 -1.73 12.29 12.46
C VAL A 30 -1.15 11.19 13.35
N TRP A 31 -0.72 10.08 12.76
CA TRP A 31 -0.16 8.95 13.50
C TRP A 31 1.13 9.31 14.24
N SER A 32 1.96 10.20 13.69
CA SER A 32 3.21 10.65 14.34
C SER A 32 2.98 11.37 15.67
N LEU A 33 1.82 12.03 15.84
CA LEU A 33 1.43 12.67 17.09
C LEU A 33 0.74 11.72 18.06
N HIS A 34 0.25 10.59 17.55
CA HIS A 34 -0.51 9.59 18.28
C HIS A 34 0.03 8.18 18.03
N PRO A 35 1.30 7.90 18.38
CA PRO A 35 1.98 6.65 18.02
C PRO A 35 1.33 5.40 18.64
N ASP A 36 0.50 5.57 19.66
CA ASP A 36 -0.28 4.54 20.33
C ASP A 36 -1.60 4.21 19.61
N TRP A 37 -2.04 5.03 18.66
CA TRP A 37 -3.29 4.79 17.94
C TRP A 37 -3.18 3.65 16.93
N THR A 38 -4.30 2.95 16.73
CA THR A 38 -4.43 1.94 15.68
C THR A 38 -4.72 2.59 14.31
N ALA A 39 -4.55 1.81 13.24
CA ALA A 39 -4.93 2.23 11.90
C ALA A 39 -6.42 2.62 11.81
N ASN A 40 -7.29 1.93 12.55
CA ASN A 40 -8.72 2.26 12.61
C ASN A 40 -8.94 3.64 13.23
N GLN A 41 -8.24 3.96 14.32
CA GLN A 41 -8.36 5.26 15.00
C GLN A 41 -7.87 6.41 14.13
N VAL A 42 -6.71 6.24 13.49
CA VAL A 42 -6.19 7.23 12.54
C VAL A 42 -7.19 7.43 11.41
N LEU A 43 -7.70 6.34 10.81
CA LEU A 43 -8.67 6.44 9.72
C LEU A 43 -9.99 7.09 10.15
N ASN A 44 -10.46 6.80 11.36
CA ASN A 44 -11.70 7.37 11.89
C ASN A 44 -11.57 8.89 12.09
N VAL A 45 -10.44 9.38 12.64
CA VAL A 45 -10.14 10.81 12.73
C VAL A 45 -10.11 11.49 11.36
N LEU A 46 -9.51 10.84 10.36
CA LEU A 46 -9.47 11.39 9.00
C LEU A 46 -10.88 11.49 8.39
N PHE A 47 -11.77 10.53 8.64
CA PHE A 47 -13.16 10.61 8.18
C PHE A 47 -13.96 11.65 8.96
N ASP A 48 -13.86 11.67 10.29
CA ASP A 48 -14.59 12.62 11.15
C ASP A 48 -14.29 14.07 10.74
N THR A 49 -13.00 14.36 10.51
CA THR A 49 -12.55 15.72 10.19
C THR A 49 -12.55 16.09 8.71
N ALA A 50 -12.87 15.16 7.81
CA ALA A 50 -12.87 15.42 6.37
C ALA A 50 -13.80 16.59 6.00
N GLY A 51 -13.34 17.45 5.09
CA GLY A 51 -14.10 18.59 4.62
C GLY A 51 -15.26 18.16 3.73
N ARG A 52 -16.49 18.44 4.16
CA ARG A 52 -17.73 18.13 3.45
C ARG A 52 -18.80 19.17 3.73
N ASP A 53 -19.70 19.37 2.78
CA ASP A 53 -20.93 20.18 2.89
C ASP A 53 -22.20 19.32 3.03
N TRP A 54 -22.07 17.99 2.98
CA TRP A 54 -23.14 17.03 3.24
C TRP A 54 -23.09 16.47 4.66
N LYS A 55 -24.19 15.82 5.07
CA LYS A 55 -24.35 15.21 6.40
C LYS A 55 -23.27 14.17 6.67
N ASP A 56 -22.77 14.17 7.91
CA ASP A 56 -21.84 13.14 8.39
C ASP A 56 -22.40 11.71 8.27
N GLY A 57 -21.53 10.76 8.00
CA GLY A 57 -21.87 9.36 7.71
C GLY A 57 -22.41 9.10 6.29
N THR A 58 -22.80 10.14 5.54
CA THR A 58 -23.15 10.01 4.12
C THR A 58 -21.89 10.10 3.26
N ARG A 59 -21.84 9.35 2.15
CA ARG A 59 -20.73 9.39 1.19
C ARG A 59 -21.13 10.04 -0.12
N SER A 60 -20.25 10.91 -0.62
CA SER A 60 -20.30 11.40 -1.99
C SER A 60 -19.74 10.35 -2.95
N LYS A 61 -20.34 10.24 -4.15
CA LYS A 61 -19.81 9.40 -5.24
C LYS A 61 -18.39 9.80 -5.66
N TYR A 62 -18.05 11.08 -5.56
CA TYR A 62 -16.77 11.63 -6.04
C TYR A 62 -15.77 11.90 -4.91
N LEU A 63 -16.26 12.28 -3.73
CA LEU A 63 -15.40 12.71 -2.62
C LEU A 63 -15.39 11.73 -1.45
N GLY A 64 -16.17 10.64 -1.51
CA GLY A 64 -16.29 9.70 -0.41
C GLY A 64 -16.73 10.41 0.86
N HIS A 65 -15.86 10.45 1.87
CA HIS A 65 -16.10 11.11 3.16
C HIS A 65 -15.74 12.62 3.18
N GLY A 66 -15.09 13.13 2.13
CA GLY A 66 -14.70 14.53 2.02
C GLY A 66 -13.23 14.74 1.68
N LEU A 67 -12.83 16.01 1.63
CA LEU A 67 -11.43 16.41 1.42
C LEU A 67 -10.61 16.15 2.69
N ILE A 68 -9.40 15.63 2.53
CA ILE A 68 -8.49 15.36 3.65
C ILE A 68 -8.07 16.66 4.36
N ARG A 69 -8.10 16.70 5.70
CA ARG A 69 -7.79 17.89 6.49
C ARG A 69 -6.93 17.57 7.73
N PRO A 70 -5.66 17.15 7.56
CA PRO A 70 -4.80 16.75 8.68
C PRO A 70 -4.66 17.85 9.74
N SER A 71 -4.70 19.13 9.35
CA SER A 71 -4.62 20.27 10.27
C SER A 71 -5.70 20.28 11.36
N MET A 72 -6.85 19.64 11.11
CA MET A 72 -7.94 19.59 12.10
C MET A 72 -7.53 18.79 13.34
N ASN A 73 -6.84 17.68 13.17
CA ASN A 73 -6.29 16.93 14.28
C ASN A 73 -4.94 17.51 14.72
N VAL A 74 -4.00 17.67 13.79
CA VAL A 74 -2.60 18.06 14.06
C VAL A 74 -2.48 19.41 14.76
N LEU A 75 -3.31 20.39 14.41
CA LEU A 75 -3.22 21.75 14.97
C LEU A 75 -4.33 22.10 15.95
N LYS A 76 -5.50 21.44 15.83
CA LYS A 76 -6.69 21.80 16.63
C LYS A 76 -7.15 20.70 17.57
N GLY A 77 -6.47 19.54 17.59
CA GLY A 77 -6.83 18.39 18.43
C GLY A 77 -8.23 17.87 18.19
N LYS A 78 -8.80 18.06 16.99
CA LYS A 78 -10.14 17.59 16.63
C LYS A 78 -10.07 16.21 15.99
N GLY A 79 -11.20 15.50 16.02
CA GLY A 79 -11.33 14.16 15.48
C GLY A 79 -11.45 13.14 16.60
N GLU A 80 -12.54 12.39 16.60
CA GLU A 80 -12.73 11.30 17.57
C GLU A 80 -12.08 10.01 17.04
N PRO A 81 -11.03 9.47 17.70
CA PRO A 81 -10.38 8.23 17.25
C PRO A 81 -11.32 7.02 17.32
N GLY A 82 -12.25 7.01 18.27
CA GLY A 82 -13.18 5.89 18.46
C GLY A 82 -12.49 4.63 19.00
N ASP A 83 -13.21 3.51 18.91
CA ASP A 83 -12.75 2.20 19.37
C ASP A 83 -11.61 1.68 18.46
N PRO A 84 -10.44 1.31 19.02
CA PRO A 84 -9.30 0.82 18.26
C PRO A 84 -9.58 -0.43 17.43
N ASP A 85 -10.54 -1.24 17.85
CA ASP A 85 -10.84 -2.54 17.24
C ASP A 85 -12.04 -2.47 16.30
N ILE A 86 -12.69 -1.32 16.10
CA ILE A 86 -13.83 -1.19 15.18
C ILE A 86 -13.39 -0.48 13.90
N SER A 87 -13.52 -1.15 12.76
CA SER A 87 -13.22 -0.53 11.47
C SER A 87 -14.21 0.58 11.14
N PRO A 88 -13.74 1.81 10.86
CA PRO A 88 -14.64 2.90 10.47
C PRO A 88 -15.24 2.71 9.07
N LEU A 89 -14.75 1.73 8.29
CA LEU A 89 -15.27 1.36 6.97
C LEU A 89 -16.44 0.39 7.05
N THR A 90 -16.32 -0.66 7.86
CA THR A 90 -17.29 -1.76 7.93
C THR A 90 -18.18 -1.69 9.16
N LYS A 91 -17.77 -0.94 10.20
CA LYS A 91 -18.41 -0.90 11.52
C LYS A 91 -18.39 -2.23 12.28
N GLU A 92 -17.51 -3.13 11.85
CA GLU A 92 -17.29 -4.44 12.47
C GLU A 92 -15.97 -4.47 13.23
N ARG A 93 -15.86 -5.40 14.18
CA ARG A 93 -14.62 -5.62 14.94
C ARG A 93 -13.53 -6.24 14.05
N THR A 94 -12.35 -5.62 14.01
CA THR A 94 -11.15 -6.14 13.36
C THR A 94 -10.40 -7.05 14.33
N THR A 95 -10.27 -8.33 14.01
CA THR A 95 -9.52 -9.29 14.83
C THR A 95 -8.06 -9.36 14.37
N GLY A 96 -7.15 -8.72 15.10
CA GLY A 96 -5.70 -8.85 14.92
C GLY A 96 -4.98 -7.55 14.54
N PRO A 97 -3.64 -7.47 14.70
CA PRO A 97 -2.85 -6.38 14.12
C PRO A 97 -3.16 -6.31 12.63
N ALA A 98 -3.22 -5.11 12.04
CA ALA A 98 -3.50 -4.89 10.62
C ALA A 98 -2.53 -5.67 9.71
N GLY A 99 -2.81 -6.96 9.52
CA GLY A 99 -1.98 -7.93 8.83
C GLY A 99 -2.68 -8.27 7.52
N SER A 100 -2.07 -7.81 6.44
CA SER A 100 -2.33 -8.19 5.05
C SER A 100 -3.77 -8.00 4.55
N SER A 101 -3.92 -7.07 3.61
CA SER A 101 -5.05 -7.06 2.68
C SER A 101 -5.39 -8.49 2.24
N GLU A 102 -6.61 -8.94 2.52
CA GLU A 102 -7.20 -9.98 1.70
C GLU A 102 -7.11 -9.51 0.24
N LYS A 103 -6.46 -10.34 -0.57
CA LYS A 103 -6.33 -10.18 -2.03
C LYS A 103 -7.67 -9.72 -2.59
N PRO A 104 -7.73 -8.67 -3.43
CA PRO A 104 -8.98 -8.27 -4.06
C PRO A 104 -9.61 -9.50 -4.73
N ALA A 105 -10.87 -9.76 -4.42
CA ALA A 105 -11.65 -10.76 -5.13
C ALA A 105 -11.57 -10.43 -6.63
N ASP A 106 -11.12 -11.40 -7.42
CA ASP A 106 -10.99 -11.31 -8.87
C ASP A 106 -12.32 -10.78 -9.44
N SER A 107 -12.32 -9.53 -9.92
CA SER A 107 -13.42 -9.03 -10.72
C SER A 107 -13.38 -9.81 -12.03
N ALA A 108 -14.43 -10.60 -12.25
CA ALA A 108 -14.65 -11.35 -13.49
C ALA A 108 -14.48 -10.41 -14.69
N SER A 109 -13.35 -10.56 -15.38
CA SER A 109 -13.04 -9.81 -16.58
C SER A 109 -13.90 -10.37 -17.71
N GLU A 110 -14.77 -9.53 -18.28
CA GLU A 110 -15.49 -9.83 -19.51
C GLU A 110 -14.48 -10.18 -20.62
N GLN A 111 -14.70 -11.34 -21.23
CA GLN A 111 -13.86 -11.92 -22.28
C GLN A 111 -14.13 -11.22 -23.62
N PRO A 112 -13.12 -10.64 -24.30
CA PRO A 112 -13.23 -10.35 -25.72
C PRO A 112 -12.97 -11.64 -26.53
N ALA A 113 -13.80 -11.86 -27.53
CA ALA A 113 -13.76 -13.02 -28.42
C ALA A 113 -12.43 -13.16 -29.18
N LYS A 114 -12.02 -14.42 -29.36
CA LYS A 114 -10.81 -14.87 -30.08
C LYS A 114 -10.93 -14.69 -31.60
N ASN A 115 -9.83 -14.28 -32.22
CA ASN A 115 -9.36 -14.58 -33.59
C ASN A 115 -7.86 -14.22 -33.58
N GLY A 116 -6.83 -14.99 -33.96
CA GLY A 116 -6.61 -16.32 -34.54
C GLY A 116 -5.17 -16.32 -35.11
N ALA A 117 -4.43 -17.43 -34.97
CA ALA A 117 -3.12 -17.79 -35.59
C ALA A 117 -1.87 -17.00 -35.09
N GLU A 118 -0.66 -17.53 -34.85
CA GLU A 118 -0.02 -18.86 -34.97
C GLU A 118 1.33 -18.86 -34.20
N ALA A 119 1.78 -20.03 -33.71
CA ALA A 119 3.14 -20.52 -33.35
C ALA A 119 4.13 -19.62 -32.53
N ASP A 120 4.82 -20.05 -31.46
CA ASP A 120 5.62 -21.28 -31.26
C ASP A 120 5.81 -21.62 -29.76
N LYS A 121 6.00 -22.92 -29.45
CA LYS A 121 6.27 -23.56 -28.12
C LYS A 121 7.80 -23.71 -27.87
N PRO A 122 8.31 -24.34 -26.76
CA PRO A 122 7.73 -24.76 -25.46
C PRO A 122 8.50 -24.15 -24.24
N VAL A 123 8.16 -24.31 -22.95
CA VAL A 123 8.43 -25.49 -22.10
C VAL A 123 7.77 -25.32 -20.71
N ALA A 124 7.20 -26.44 -20.25
CA ALA A 124 6.89 -26.89 -18.88
C ALA A 124 5.77 -26.21 -18.05
N ALA A 125 4.60 -26.87 -18.08
CA ALA A 125 3.69 -27.06 -16.94
C ALA A 125 4.39 -27.96 -15.88
N GLU A 126 4.02 -28.04 -14.59
CA GLU A 126 2.71 -27.94 -13.95
C GLU A 126 2.84 -27.38 -12.52
N GLU A 127 1.81 -26.64 -12.11
CA GLU A 127 1.44 -26.42 -10.72
C GLU A 127 0.63 -27.63 -10.25
N THR A 128 1.22 -28.50 -9.43
CA THR A 128 0.43 -29.48 -8.65
C THR A 128 0.09 -28.85 -7.30
N LYS A 129 -1.19 -28.51 -7.11
CA LYS A 129 -1.76 -28.31 -5.77
C LYS A 129 -1.84 -29.66 -5.07
N SER A 130 -1.29 -29.78 -3.87
CA SER A 130 -1.88 -30.62 -2.84
C SER A 130 -1.54 -30.10 -1.45
N SER A 131 -2.51 -30.27 -0.57
CA SER A 131 -2.58 -29.83 0.80
C SER A 131 -1.58 -30.57 1.71
N GLY A 132 -1.08 -29.88 2.73
CA GLY A 132 -0.57 -30.49 3.96
C GLY A 132 0.88 -30.15 4.31
N ASP A 133 1.05 -29.38 5.40
CA ASP A 133 2.10 -29.57 6.40
C ASP A 133 3.59 -29.52 5.97
N GLU A 134 4.09 -28.39 5.45
CA GLU A 134 5.55 -28.20 5.23
C GLU A 134 6.04 -26.74 5.11
N SER A 135 5.39 -25.79 5.80
CA SER A 135 5.71 -24.35 5.74
C SER A 135 7.11 -23.91 6.25
N GLN A 136 7.96 -24.82 6.73
CA GLN A 136 9.26 -24.44 7.31
C GLN A 136 10.46 -24.70 6.38
N LEU A 137 10.34 -25.56 5.36
CA LEU A 137 11.47 -25.91 4.48
C LEU A 137 11.60 -25.00 3.25
N GLY A 138 10.49 -24.45 2.74
CA GLY A 138 10.52 -23.52 1.60
C GLY A 138 11.18 -22.16 1.92
N LEU A 139 11.11 -21.73 3.18
CA LEU A 139 11.65 -20.43 3.62
C LEU A 139 13.18 -20.47 3.76
N ILE A 140 13.76 -21.62 4.13
CA ILE A 140 15.20 -21.78 4.34
C ILE A 140 15.96 -21.82 3.00
N LEU A 141 15.40 -22.45 1.95
CA LEU A 141 16.01 -22.44 0.62
C LEU A 141 15.93 -21.07 -0.08
N GLY A 142 14.86 -20.30 0.16
CA GLY A 142 14.70 -18.95 -0.42
C GLY A 142 15.67 -17.93 0.17
N VAL A 143 15.91 -17.96 1.49
CA VAL A 143 16.80 -17.00 2.17
C VAL A 143 18.27 -17.22 1.83
N ALA A 144 18.71 -18.47 1.65
CA ALA A 144 20.10 -18.79 1.30
C ALA A 144 20.52 -18.21 -0.07
N ALA A 145 19.62 -18.20 -1.06
CA ALA A 145 19.91 -17.65 -2.38
C ALA A 145 20.12 -16.12 -2.37
N VAL A 146 19.38 -15.39 -1.53
CA VAL A 146 19.47 -13.92 -1.46
C VAL A 146 20.76 -13.45 -0.77
N VAL A 147 21.21 -14.16 0.28
CA VAL A 147 22.45 -13.81 1.02
C VAL A 147 23.69 -13.98 0.15
N VAL A 148 23.74 -15.01 -0.70
CA VAL A 148 24.88 -15.26 -1.60
C VAL A 148 25.01 -14.15 -2.66
N VAL A 149 23.88 -13.69 -3.22
CA VAL A 149 23.89 -12.61 -4.22
C VAL A 149 24.35 -11.28 -3.60
N LEU A 150 23.82 -10.92 -2.43
CA LEU A 150 24.20 -9.67 -1.75
C LEU A 150 25.65 -9.68 -1.26
N GLY A 151 26.12 -10.81 -0.72
CA GLY A 151 27.53 -10.99 -0.33
C GLY A 151 28.51 -10.91 -1.51
N GLY A 152 28.14 -11.48 -2.66
CA GLY A 152 28.94 -11.43 -3.88
C GLY A 152 29.12 -10.01 -4.43
N VAL A 153 28.06 -9.20 -4.45
CA VAL A 153 28.12 -7.80 -4.93
C VAL A 153 28.98 -6.95 -3.99
N ALA A 154 28.81 -7.08 -2.67
CA ALA A 154 29.61 -6.32 -1.70
C ALA A 154 31.11 -6.65 -1.79
N TYR A 155 31.46 -7.94 -1.92
CA TYR A 155 32.85 -8.37 -2.05
C TYR A 155 33.50 -7.86 -3.35
N ALA A 156 32.78 -7.88 -4.47
CA ALA A 156 33.27 -7.38 -5.75
C ALA A 156 33.55 -5.86 -5.72
N VAL A 157 32.70 -5.09 -5.04
CA VAL A 157 32.87 -3.63 -4.88
C VAL A 157 34.08 -3.31 -4.00
N VAL A 158 34.28 -4.01 -2.87
CA VAL A 158 35.44 -3.79 -2.00
C VAL A 158 36.75 -4.17 -2.68
N ARG A 159 36.77 -5.27 -3.45
CA ARG A 159 37.98 -5.70 -4.19
C ARG A 159 38.39 -4.70 -5.27
N ARG A 160 37.44 -4.10 -5.98
CA ARG A 160 37.72 -3.05 -6.98
C ARG A 160 38.32 -1.79 -6.35
N ARG A 161 37.94 -1.45 -5.12
CA ARG A 161 38.49 -0.28 -4.40
C ARG A 161 39.90 -0.50 -3.83
N LYS A 162 40.35 -1.75 -3.68
CA LYS A 162 41.72 -2.07 -3.23
C LYS A 162 42.72 -2.29 -4.38
N ALA A 163 42.23 -2.34 -5.63
CA ALA A 163 43.06 -2.50 -6.83
C ALA A 163 43.21 -1.18 -7.62
N ALA A 164 42.80 -0.06 -7.03
CA ALA A 164 42.99 1.31 -7.53
C ALA A 164 43.89 2.09 -6.57
#